data_AF-X1ELQ5-F1
#
_entry.id   AF-X1ELQ5-F1
#
_cell.length_a   1.000
_cell.length_b   1.000
_cell.length_c   1.000
_cell.angle_alpha   90.00
_cell.angle_beta   90.00
_cell.angle_gamma   90.00
#
_symmetry.space_group_name_H-M   'P 1'
#
loop_
_entity.id
_entity.type
_entity.pdbx_description
1 polymer ?
#
loop_
_entity_poly.entity_id
_entity_poly.type
_entity_poly.pdbx_seq_one_letter_code
_entity_poly.pdbx_strand_id
1 'polypeptide(L)'
;LPFIPQNIAVITSPTGAAIRDIITISLRRFPNLSILVVPSLVQGTSAAQEIAKKIDFLNKYFKDLDFIIMGRGGGSIEELWAFNEEILARSIYHSKIPIVSAVGHETDFTISDFVADLRSPTPSAAAEMTIPDKNNLINNLSLLKSKITRAVKRNFELKIENINSVSRSLKYQG
;
A
#
# COMPACT_ATOMS: atom_id res chain seq x y z
N LEU A 1 7.12 -1.52 1.78
CA LEU A 1 5.76 -1.36 2.34
C LEU A 1 5.14 -2.72 2.59
N PRO A 2 4.32 -2.89 3.65
CA PRO A 2 3.66 -4.17 3.93
C PRO A 2 2.69 -4.55 2.82
N PHE A 3 2.60 -5.85 2.55
CA PHE A 3 1.75 -6.37 1.47
C PHE A 3 0.24 -6.17 1.75
N ILE A 4 -0.17 -6.28 3.02
CA ILE A 4 -1.55 -6.04 3.48
C ILE A 4 -1.48 -5.01 4.60
N PRO A 5 -1.59 -3.71 4.30
CA PRO A 5 -1.66 -2.68 5.31
C PRO A 5 -2.98 -2.75 6.08
N GLN A 6 -2.94 -2.36 7.35
CA GLN A 6 -4.06 -2.27 8.27
C GLN A 6 -4.32 -0.84 8.73
N ASN A 7 -3.27 -0.08 9.05
CA ASN A 7 -3.40 1.30 9.55
C ASN A 7 -2.49 2.23 8.75
N ILE A 8 -3.09 3.19 8.05
CA ILE A 8 -2.34 4.19 7.29
C ILE A 8 -2.69 5.59 7.77
N ALA A 9 -1.77 6.54 7.61
CA ALA A 9 -2.05 7.95 7.82
C ALA A 9 -2.00 8.70 6.49
N VAL A 10 -2.80 9.77 6.39
CA VAL A 10 -2.84 10.64 5.20
C VAL A 10 -2.60 12.07 5.64
N ILE A 11 -1.48 12.66 5.21
CA ILE A 11 -1.15 14.08 5.40
C ILE A 11 -1.51 14.82 4.11
N THR A 12 -2.56 15.64 4.17
CA THR A 12 -2.99 16.45 3.02
C THR A 12 -3.92 17.59 3.45
N SER A 13 -4.33 18.41 2.49
CA SER A 13 -5.30 19.50 2.73
C SER A 13 -6.67 18.96 3.19
N PRO A 14 -7.32 19.59 4.18
CA PRO A 14 -8.62 19.13 4.69
C PRO A 14 -9.78 19.25 3.69
N THR A 15 -9.67 20.11 2.67
CA THR A 15 -10.79 20.47 1.79
C THR A 15 -10.58 20.06 0.32
N GLY A 16 -9.51 19.32 0.01
CA GLY A 16 -9.12 18.98 -1.36
C GLY A 16 -9.77 17.71 -1.93
N ALA A 17 -9.75 17.57 -3.26
CA ALA A 17 -10.11 16.32 -3.94
C ALA A 17 -9.18 15.16 -3.54
N ALA A 18 -7.89 15.46 -3.32
CA ALA A 18 -6.87 14.47 -2.98
C ALA A 18 -7.22 13.57 -1.78
N ILE A 19 -7.73 14.14 -0.68
CA ILE A 19 -8.12 13.34 0.49
C ILE A 19 -9.30 12.42 0.16
N ARG A 20 -10.27 12.93 -0.60
CA ARG A 20 -11.46 12.15 -1.00
C ARG A 20 -11.05 11.01 -1.90
N ASP A 21 -10.19 11.28 -2.88
CA ASP A 21 -9.70 10.28 -3.82
C ASP A 21 -8.94 9.17 -3.11
N ILE A 22 -8.01 9.51 -2.20
CA ILE A 22 -7.29 8.53 -1.39
C ILE A 22 -8.27 7.67 -0.60
N ILE A 23 -9.19 8.28 0.17
CA ILE A 23 -10.14 7.54 1.00
C ILE A 23 -11.02 6.63 0.15
N THR A 24 -11.62 7.16 -0.92
CA THR A 24 -12.54 6.43 -1.79
C THR A 24 -11.85 5.24 -2.45
N ILE A 25 -10.65 5.42 -3.01
CA ILE A 25 -9.92 4.33 -3.66
C ILE A 25 -9.45 3.29 -2.62
N SER A 26 -8.93 3.76 -1.49
CA SER A 26 -8.46 2.89 -0.41
C SER A 26 -9.56 1.97 0.10
N LEU A 27 -10.71 2.55 0.47
CA LEU A 27 -11.84 1.80 1.02
C LEU A 27 -12.56 0.95 -0.04
N ARG A 28 -12.55 1.36 -1.31
CA ARG A 28 -13.06 0.53 -2.41
C ARG A 28 -12.22 -0.74 -2.59
N ARG A 29 -10.88 -0.61 -2.54
CA ARG A 29 -9.96 -1.74 -2.74
C ARG A 29 -9.88 -2.64 -1.51
N PHE A 30 -9.84 -2.04 -0.33
CA PHE A 30 -9.69 -2.76 0.94
C PHE A 30 -10.54 -2.11 2.05
N PRO A 31 -11.82 -2.50 2.19
CA PRO A 31 -12.74 -1.90 3.16
C PRO A 31 -12.35 -2.04 4.64
N ASN A 32 -11.41 -2.95 4.95
CA ASN A 32 -10.94 -3.23 6.30
C ASN A 32 -9.77 -2.31 6.72
N LEU A 33 -9.35 -1.38 5.87
CA LEU A 33 -8.25 -0.47 6.14
C LEU A 33 -8.68 0.65 7.09
N SER A 34 -7.88 0.90 8.12
CA SER A 34 -8.00 2.07 8.99
C SER A 34 -7.19 3.22 8.40
N ILE A 35 -7.83 4.38 8.25
CA ILE A 35 -7.23 5.58 7.67
C ILE A 35 -7.29 6.72 8.68
N LEU A 36 -6.13 7.16 9.16
CA LEU A 36 -5.97 8.34 9.99
C LEU A 36 -5.74 9.57 9.12
N VAL A 37 -6.69 10.49 9.10
CA VAL A 37 -6.55 11.75 8.36
C VAL A 37 -5.84 12.78 9.25
N VAL A 38 -4.74 13.34 8.75
CA VAL A 38 -3.96 14.38 9.42
C VAL A 38 -3.94 15.63 8.54
N PRO A 39 -4.87 16.57 8.78
CA PRO A 39 -4.91 17.82 8.02
C PRO A 39 -3.60 18.60 8.16
N SER A 40 -3.09 19.13 7.05
CA SER A 40 -1.92 20.00 6.97
C SER A 40 -2.06 21.02 5.84
N LEU A 41 -1.40 22.17 5.96
CA LEU A 41 -1.07 22.98 4.79
C LEU A 41 -0.18 22.17 3.84
N VAL A 42 -0.50 22.25 2.54
CA VAL A 42 0.23 21.58 1.45
C VAL A 42 0.74 22.56 0.40
N GLN A 43 0.59 23.86 0.67
CA GLN A 43 1.05 24.95 -0.17
C GLN A 43 1.32 26.19 0.67
N GLY A 44 2.15 27.10 0.14
CA GLY A 44 2.59 28.30 0.83
C GLY A 44 3.82 28.06 1.71
N THR A 45 4.39 29.16 2.21
CA THR A 45 5.72 29.21 2.86
C THR A 45 5.81 28.44 4.18
N SER A 46 4.69 28.12 4.81
CA SER A 46 4.66 27.36 6.08
C SER A 46 4.34 25.87 5.89
N ALA A 47 4.00 25.43 4.66
CA ALA A 47 3.53 24.07 4.42
C ALA A 47 4.60 23.02 4.72
N ALA A 48 5.84 23.22 4.28
CA ALA A 48 6.92 22.26 4.53
C ALA A 48 7.14 22.01 6.03
N GLN A 49 7.14 23.09 6.81
CA GLN A 49 7.30 23.05 8.26
C GLN A 49 6.11 22.39 8.97
N GLU A 50 4.89 22.64 8.48
CA GLU A 50 3.70 22.00 9.06
C GLU A 50 3.69 20.50 8.77
N ILE A 51 3.94 20.10 7.52
CA ILE A 51 4.01 18.69 7.12
C ILE A 51 5.09 17.97 7.94
N ALA A 52 6.29 18.55 8.08
CA ALA A 52 7.35 18.00 8.91
C ALA A 52 6.90 17.77 10.37
N LYS A 53 6.20 18.76 10.96
CA LYS A 53 5.62 18.60 12.31
C LYS A 53 4.57 17.49 12.38
N LYS A 54 3.79 17.27 11.32
CA LYS A 54 2.81 16.16 11.26
C LYS A 54 3.51 14.81 11.15
N ILE A 55 4.59 14.70 10.39
CA ILE A 55 5.44 13.50 10.31
C ILE A 55 6.02 13.19 11.70
N ASP A 56 6.58 14.18 12.39
CA ASP A 56 7.12 14.00 13.74
C ASP A 56 6.04 13.60 14.75
N PHE A 57 4.87 14.23 14.67
CA PHE A 57 3.71 13.89 15.49
C PHE A 57 3.30 12.42 15.29
N LEU A 58 3.21 11.95 14.04
CA LEU A 58 2.87 10.56 13.74
C LEU A 58 3.92 9.60 14.28
N ASN A 59 5.20 9.86 14.00
CA ASN A 59 6.32 9.07 14.52
C ASN A 59 6.38 8.99 16.05
N LYS A 60 5.91 10.03 16.74
CA LYS A 60 5.92 10.09 18.21
C LYS A 60 4.77 9.31 18.85
N TYR A 61 3.56 9.41 18.29
CA TYR A 61 2.35 8.95 18.96
C TYR A 61 1.70 7.70 18.35
N PHE A 62 2.04 7.34 17.11
CA PHE A 62 1.42 6.23 16.40
C PHE A 62 2.46 5.20 15.99
N LYS A 63 2.55 4.13 16.78
CA LYS A 63 3.53 3.05 16.56
C LYS A 63 3.04 1.97 15.60
N ASP A 64 1.73 1.86 15.41
CA ASP A 64 1.09 0.78 14.65
C ASP A 64 0.69 1.20 13.22
N LEU A 65 1.23 2.32 12.73
CA LEU A 65 1.03 2.76 11.35
C LEU A 65 1.97 2.03 10.40
N ASP A 66 1.40 1.50 9.33
CA ASP A 66 2.12 0.80 8.27
C ASP A 66 2.88 1.75 7.35
N PHE A 67 2.26 2.89 7.02
CA PHE A 67 2.87 3.97 6.25
C PHE A 67 2.04 5.27 6.31
N ILE A 68 2.64 6.35 5.83
CA ILE A 68 2.04 7.67 5.66
C ILE A 68 1.94 7.97 4.16
N ILE A 69 0.76 8.33 3.66
CA ILE A 69 0.61 8.97 2.35
C ILE A 69 0.66 10.48 2.58
N MET A 70 1.63 11.14 1.98
CA MET A 70 1.76 12.58 1.98
C MET A 70 1.55 13.08 0.56
N GLY A 71 0.69 14.07 0.36
CA GLY A 71 0.55 14.65 -0.96
C GLY A 71 -0.52 15.70 -1.07
N ARG A 72 -0.68 16.20 -2.29
CA ARG A 72 -1.72 17.15 -2.68
C ARG A 72 -2.24 16.80 -4.06
N GLY A 73 -3.40 17.36 -4.40
CA GLY A 73 -3.87 17.32 -5.78
C GLY A 73 -3.00 18.19 -6.69
N GLY A 74 -3.38 18.27 -7.97
CA GLY A 74 -2.67 19.04 -8.99
C GLY A 74 -2.47 20.52 -8.65
N GLY A 75 -1.77 21.22 -9.52
CA GLY A 75 -1.42 22.63 -9.38
C GLY A 75 -0.13 22.96 -10.10
N SER A 76 0.29 24.22 -10.06
CA SER A 76 1.54 24.63 -10.69
C SER A 76 2.76 24.20 -9.85
N ILE A 77 3.93 24.16 -10.47
CA ILE A 77 5.18 23.78 -9.78
C ILE A 77 5.49 24.71 -8.60
N GLU A 78 5.11 25.98 -8.67
CA GLU A 78 5.25 26.95 -7.59
C GLU A 78 4.45 26.54 -6.36
N GLU A 79 3.28 25.94 -6.56
CA GLU A 79 2.45 25.48 -5.46
C GLU A 79 2.97 24.17 -4.86
N LEU A 80 3.81 23.42 -5.61
CA LEU A 80 4.52 22.23 -5.12
C LEU A 80 5.83 22.57 -4.39
N TRP A 81 6.23 23.85 -4.34
CA TRP A 81 7.56 24.24 -3.84
C TRP A 81 7.83 23.81 -2.40
N ALA A 82 6.79 23.73 -1.56
CA ALA A 82 6.90 23.22 -0.19
C ALA A 82 7.53 21.81 -0.12
N PHE A 83 7.38 21.00 -1.17
CA PHE A 83 7.94 19.65 -1.26
C PHE A 83 9.41 19.62 -1.72
N ASN A 84 9.98 20.77 -2.06
CA ASN A 84 11.41 20.96 -2.35
C ASN A 84 12.20 21.56 -1.18
N GLU A 85 11.57 21.83 -0.05
CA GLU A 85 12.28 22.40 1.10
C GLU A 85 13.08 21.34 1.87
N GLU A 86 14.30 21.72 2.25
CA GLU A 86 15.22 20.83 2.98
C GLU A 86 14.63 20.30 4.29
N ILE A 87 13.87 21.13 5.01
CA ILE A 87 13.26 20.73 6.29
C ILE A 87 12.32 19.53 6.13
N LEU A 88 11.52 19.54 5.06
CA LEU A 88 10.61 18.44 4.77
C LEU A 88 11.39 17.22 4.29
N ALA A 89 12.37 17.41 3.41
CA ALA A 89 13.21 16.32 2.93
C ALA A 89 13.91 15.58 4.09
N ARG A 90 14.47 16.33 5.06
CA ARG A 90 15.07 15.78 6.26
C ARG A 90 14.05 15.08 7.16
N SER A 91 12.86 15.65 7.33
CA SER A 91 11.79 15.02 8.13
C SER A 91 11.36 13.68 7.53
N ILE A 92 11.22 13.61 6.19
CA ILE A 92 10.89 12.37 5.48
C ILE A 92 12.00 11.33 5.70
N TYR A 93 13.26 11.72 5.46
CA TYR A 93 14.40 10.83 5.60
C TYR A 93 14.57 10.24 7.02
N HIS A 94 14.25 11.01 8.06
CA HIS A 94 14.35 10.55 9.45
C HIS A 94 13.08 9.87 9.97
N SER A 95 12.03 9.74 9.15
CA SER A 95 10.79 9.07 9.55
C SER A 95 11.04 7.59 9.81
N LYS A 96 10.47 7.08 10.91
CA LYS A 96 10.46 5.64 11.24
C LYS A 96 9.29 4.92 10.57
N ILE A 97 8.22 5.65 10.28
CA ILE A 97 7.07 5.17 9.53
C ILE A 97 7.36 5.43 8.04
N PRO A 98 7.24 4.42 7.16
CA PRO A 98 7.48 4.62 5.74
C PRO A 98 6.58 5.70 5.14
N ILE A 99 7.11 6.50 4.21
CA ILE A 99 6.41 7.61 3.57
C ILE A 99 6.23 7.35 2.07
N VAL A 100 5.00 7.55 1.62
CA VAL A 100 4.60 7.54 0.22
C VAL A 100 4.38 8.98 -0.21
N SER A 101 5.22 9.48 -1.10
CA SER A 101 5.03 10.80 -1.71
C SER A 101 4.03 10.68 -2.85
N ALA A 102 2.98 11.50 -2.80
CA ALA A 102 1.91 11.57 -3.78
C ALA A 102 1.73 13.01 -4.27
N VAL A 103 2.84 13.61 -4.70
CA VAL A 103 2.95 15.03 -5.05
C VAL A 103 3.06 15.17 -6.57
N GLY A 104 2.11 15.89 -7.20
CA GLY A 104 2.25 16.35 -8.58
C GLY A 104 1.52 15.54 -9.65
N HIS A 105 2.09 15.58 -10.87
CA HIS A 105 1.73 14.79 -12.06
C HIS A 105 2.95 13.94 -12.49
N GLU A 106 2.79 13.05 -13.47
CA GLU A 106 3.84 12.10 -13.87
C GLU A 106 5.22 12.74 -14.16
N THR A 107 5.25 13.97 -14.69
CA THR A 107 6.46 14.68 -15.10
C THR A 107 7.11 15.57 -14.03
N ASP A 108 6.38 15.90 -12.97
CA ASP A 108 6.88 16.79 -11.92
C ASP A 108 7.56 15.93 -10.84
N PHE A 109 8.80 16.30 -10.49
CA PHE A 109 9.56 15.65 -9.43
C PHE A 109 9.94 16.67 -8.38
N THR A 110 9.79 16.29 -7.12
CA THR A 110 10.18 17.08 -5.97
C THR A 110 11.26 16.38 -5.17
N ILE A 111 11.99 17.12 -4.34
CA ILE A 111 12.97 16.52 -3.42
C ILE A 111 12.30 15.48 -2.52
N SER A 112 11.07 15.77 -2.06
CA SER A 112 10.26 14.83 -1.28
C SER A 112 10.07 13.48 -1.98
N ASP A 113 9.90 13.45 -3.31
CA ASP A 113 9.74 12.21 -4.06
C ASP A 113 11.00 11.35 -4.06
N PHE A 114 12.18 11.97 -4.00
CA PHE A 114 13.46 11.27 -4.00
C PHE A 114 13.86 10.73 -2.62
N VAL A 115 13.35 11.34 -1.55
CA VAL A 115 13.64 10.89 -0.17
C VAL A 115 12.57 9.97 0.41
N ALA A 116 11.37 9.91 -0.20
CA ALA A 116 10.30 9.02 0.22
C ALA A 116 10.58 7.54 -0.11
N ASP A 117 9.99 6.62 0.66
CA ASP A 117 10.10 5.18 0.42
C ASP A 117 9.40 4.73 -0.86
N LEU A 118 8.36 5.47 -1.27
CA LEU A 118 7.66 5.25 -2.53
C LEU A 118 7.19 6.59 -3.12
N ARG A 119 7.49 6.81 -4.40
CA ARG A 119 6.88 7.87 -5.21
C ARG A 119 5.61 7.35 -5.88
N SER A 120 4.56 8.15 -5.85
CA SER A 120 3.36 8.02 -6.64
C SER A 120 3.09 9.31 -7.44
N PRO A 121 2.70 9.21 -8.72
CA PRO A 121 2.43 10.39 -9.55
C PRO A 121 1.16 11.13 -9.14
N THR A 122 0.22 10.52 -8.41
CA THR A 122 -1.00 11.17 -7.93
C THR A 122 -1.46 10.61 -6.58
N PRO A 123 -2.28 11.34 -5.80
CA PRO A 123 -2.95 10.83 -4.60
C PRO A 123 -3.72 9.52 -4.85
N SER A 124 -4.47 9.45 -5.96
CA SER A 124 -5.22 8.26 -6.37
C SER A 124 -4.31 7.07 -6.63
N ALA A 125 -3.25 7.27 -7.42
CA ALA A 125 -2.28 6.23 -7.73
C ALA A 125 -1.56 5.74 -6.46
N ALA A 126 -1.38 6.60 -5.45
CA ALA A 126 -0.72 6.21 -4.20
C ALA A 126 -1.55 5.14 -3.49
N ALA A 127 -2.87 5.32 -3.42
CA ALA A 127 -3.77 4.31 -2.88
C ALA A 127 -3.76 3.02 -3.73
N GLU A 128 -3.74 3.11 -5.05
CA GLU A 128 -3.73 1.93 -5.93
C GLU A 128 -2.44 1.10 -5.84
N MET A 129 -1.30 1.77 -5.71
CA MET A 129 0.02 1.14 -5.63
C MET A 129 0.29 0.52 -4.26
N THR A 130 -0.26 1.11 -3.19
CA THR A 130 0.04 0.69 -1.82
C THR A 130 -1.02 -0.24 -1.21
N ILE A 131 -2.25 -0.24 -1.73
CA ILE A 131 -3.36 -0.99 -1.15
C ILE A 131 -3.80 -2.11 -2.11
N PRO A 132 -3.75 -3.38 -1.68
CA PRO A 132 -4.18 -4.50 -2.51
C PRO A 132 -5.70 -4.50 -2.71
N ASP A 133 -6.14 -5.09 -3.82
CA ASP A 133 -7.56 -5.34 -4.05
C ASP A 133 -7.99 -6.62 -3.31
N LYS A 134 -8.92 -6.47 -2.36
CA LYS A 134 -9.43 -7.56 -1.52
C LYS A 134 -10.09 -8.67 -2.34
N ASN A 135 -10.82 -8.34 -3.40
CA ASN A 135 -11.48 -9.34 -4.25
C ASN A 135 -10.45 -10.17 -5.01
N ASN A 136 -9.38 -9.52 -5.51
CA ASN A 136 -8.27 -10.23 -6.14
C ASN A 136 -7.57 -11.19 -5.16
N LEU A 137 -7.37 -10.77 -3.90
CA LEU A 137 -6.82 -11.65 -2.86
C LEU A 137 -7.71 -12.87 -2.61
N ILE A 138 -9.03 -12.67 -2.46
CA ILE A 138 -10.00 -13.74 -2.26
C ILE A 138 -10.01 -14.71 -3.45
N ASN A 139 -10.01 -14.19 -4.68
CA ASN A 139 -9.99 -14.99 -5.90
C ASN A 139 -8.71 -15.83 -5.99
N ASN A 140 -7.55 -15.24 -5.67
CA ASN A 140 -6.27 -15.95 -5.64
C ASN A 140 -6.26 -17.07 -4.59
N LEU A 141 -6.77 -16.81 -3.38
CA LEU A 141 -6.92 -17.83 -2.34
C LEU A 141 -7.83 -18.98 -2.78
N SER A 142 -8.96 -18.67 -3.43
CA SER A 142 -9.88 -19.67 -3.98
C SER A 142 -9.21 -20.54 -5.05
N LEU A 143 -8.45 -19.92 -5.96
CA LEU A 143 -7.71 -20.62 -7.01
C LEU A 143 -6.65 -21.55 -6.42
N LEU A 144 -5.87 -21.07 -5.43
CA LEU A 144 -4.85 -21.86 -4.75
C LEU A 144 -5.48 -23.04 -4.01
N LYS A 145 -6.59 -22.83 -3.28
CA LYS A 145 -7.36 -23.89 -2.63
C LYS A 145 -7.79 -24.95 -3.63
N SER A 146 -8.35 -24.55 -4.77
CA SER A 146 -8.79 -25.45 -5.84
C SER A 146 -7.63 -26.26 -6.42
N LYS A 147 -6.46 -25.64 -6.63
CA LYS A 147 -5.24 -26.33 -7.10
C LYS A 147 -4.78 -27.38 -6.09
N ILE A 148 -4.72 -27.04 -4.81
CA ILE A 148 -4.32 -27.97 -3.74
C ILE A 148 -5.28 -29.16 -3.68
N THR A 149 -6.61 -28.92 -3.67
CA THR A 149 -7.61 -30.00 -3.64
C THR A 149 -7.45 -30.96 -4.81
N ARG A 150 -7.22 -30.46 -6.04
CA ARG A 150 -6.97 -31.31 -7.21
C ARG A 150 -5.68 -32.11 -7.09
N ALA A 151 -4.60 -31.48 -6.64
CA ALA A 151 -3.31 -32.15 -6.48
C ALA A 151 -3.39 -33.28 -5.44
N VAL A 152 -4.06 -33.03 -4.32
CA VAL A 152 -4.28 -34.03 -3.26
C VAL A 152 -5.13 -35.19 -3.78
N LYS A 153 -6.26 -34.91 -4.44
CA LYS A 153 -7.14 -35.94 -5.01
C LYS A 153 -6.38 -36.84 -6.00
N ARG A 154 -5.63 -36.23 -6.92
CA ARG A 154 -4.80 -36.96 -7.89
C ARG A 154 -3.74 -37.82 -7.22
N ASN A 155 -3.11 -37.33 -6.14
CA ASN A 155 -2.13 -38.12 -5.40
C ASN A 155 -2.75 -39.37 -4.76
N PHE A 156 -3.95 -39.24 -4.18
CA PHE A 156 -4.69 -40.38 -3.63
C PHE A 156 -5.09 -41.38 -4.72
N GLU A 157 -5.62 -40.90 -5.85
CA GLU A 157 -5.98 -41.76 -7.00
C GLU A 157 -4.79 -42.59 -7.47
N LEU A 158 -3.62 -41.95 -7.69
CA LEU A 158 -2.39 -42.64 -8.10
C LEU A 158 -1.91 -43.67 -7.06
N LYS A 159 -2.01 -43.36 -5.76
CA LYS A 159 -1.64 -44.31 -4.71
C LYS A 159 -2.58 -45.51 -4.66
N ILE A 160 -3.89 -45.30 -4.83
CA ILE A 160 -4.88 -46.37 -4.90
C ILE A 160 -4.63 -47.27 -6.12
N GLU A 161 -4.35 -46.68 -7.29
CA GLU A 161 -3.98 -47.42 -8.51
C GLU A 161 -2.73 -48.27 -8.29
N ASN A 162 -1.69 -47.71 -7.66
CA ASN A 162 -0.47 -48.44 -7.32
C ASN A 162 -0.74 -49.63 -6.39
N ILE A 163 -1.51 -49.44 -5.30
CA ILE A 163 -1.89 -50.52 -4.38
C ILE A 163 -2.65 -51.63 -5.12
N ASN A 164 -3.59 -51.25 -5.99
CA ASN A 164 -4.36 -52.21 -6.78
C ASN A 164 -3.48 -52.98 -7.76
N SER A 165 -2.49 -52.33 -8.38
CA SER A 165 -1.56 -52.99 -9.30
C SER A 165 -0.68 -54.02 -8.61
N VAL A 166 -0.11 -53.69 -7.44
CA VAL A 166 0.71 -54.61 -6.63
C VAL A 166 -0.13 -55.76 -6.08
N SER A 167 -1.36 -55.48 -5.65
CA SER A 167 -2.27 -56.53 -5.16
C SER A 167 -2.64 -57.53 -6.26
N ARG A 168 -2.75 -57.08 -7.51
CA ARG A 168 -2.99 -57.96 -8.66
C ARG A 168 -1.77 -58.82 -8.97
N SER A 169 -0.56 -58.26 -9.01
CA SER A 169 0.65 -59.03 -9.32
C SER A 169 0.95 -60.12 -8.28
N LEU A 170 0.68 -59.87 -6.99
CA LEU A 170 0.82 -60.86 -5.93
C LEU A 170 -0.15 -62.04 -6.06
N LYS A 171 -1.36 -61.82 -6.61
CA LYS A 171 -2.36 -62.89 -6.81
C LYS A 171 -2.01 -63.88 -7.92
N TYR A 172 -1.07 -63.55 -8.82
CA TYR A 172 -0.65 -64.43 -9.92
C TYR A 172 0.59 -65.27 -9.58
N GLN A 173 1.14 -65.17 -8.36
CA GLN A 173 2.34 -65.88 -7.92
C GLN A 173 2.07 -67.04 -6.94
N GLY A 174 0.82 -67.40 -6.68
CA GLY A 174 0.41 -68.56 -5.87
C GLY A 174 -0.55 -69.45 -6.62
#